data_AF-A0A2X6H917-F1
#
_entry.id   AF-A0A2X6H917-F1
#
_cell.length_a   1.000
_cell.length_b   1.000
_cell.length_c   1.000
_cell.angle_alpha   90.00
_cell.angle_beta   90.00
_cell.angle_gamma   90.00
#
_symmetry.space_group_name_H-M   'P 1'
#
loop_
_entity.id
_entity.type
_entity.pdbx_description
1 polymer ?
#
loop_
_entity_poly.entity_id
_entity_poly.type
_entity_poly.pdbx_seq_one_letter_code
_entity_poly.pdbx_strand_id
1 'polypeptide(L)'
;MSRSINQVILSFSPPDYQAAVARGEAALPIITPTDLRHNVGHSLAMQGVSAEEIAHILGHTSLTVAKYYILATPALALIRAKALGTNPVWQNMVAMMLTGELTSSTKWQGQRVVGIIGDQLHDGIGGCSRDNGDCPFSEVRCCYGCLYYRPFTDGDHQAVLESVVKEVDELISISDSVGNARNPLISIHETTQFEIQSVIARCRFRQEKGGVR
;
A
#
# COMPACT_ATOMS: atom_id res chain seq x y z
N MET A 1 -13.92 39.37 7.28
CA MET A 1 -12.62 38.81 6.84
C MET A 1 -12.79 37.66 5.85
N SER A 2 -13.63 36.64 6.13
CA SER A 2 -13.87 35.51 5.23
C SER A 2 -14.44 35.88 3.85
N ARG A 3 -15.32 36.89 3.77
CA ARG A 3 -15.95 37.33 2.51
C ARG A 3 -14.92 37.83 1.48
N SER A 4 -13.90 38.56 1.94
CA SER A 4 -12.82 39.08 1.10
C SER A 4 -11.95 37.94 0.55
N ILE A 5 -11.62 36.96 1.39
CA ILE A 5 -10.84 35.77 1.02
C ILE A 5 -11.60 34.97 -0.05
N ASN A 6 -12.88 34.68 0.20
CA ASN A 6 -13.70 33.90 -0.74
C ASN A 6 -13.82 34.59 -2.11
N GLN A 7 -13.89 35.92 -2.12
CA GLN A 7 -14.01 36.69 -3.35
C GLN A 7 -12.69 36.75 -4.14
N VAL A 8 -11.57 36.84 -3.44
CA VAL A 8 -10.23 36.71 -4.06
C VAL A 8 -10.03 35.30 -4.63
N ILE A 9 -10.42 34.25 -3.90
CA ILE A 9 -10.32 32.87 -4.38
C ILE A 9 -11.19 32.63 -5.61
N LEU A 10 -12.40 33.20 -5.63
CA LEU A 10 -13.25 33.17 -6.82
C LEU A 10 -12.53 33.81 -8.03
N SER A 11 -11.84 34.94 -7.83
CA SER A 11 -11.11 35.61 -8.91
C SER A 11 -9.94 34.79 -9.49
N PHE A 12 -9.35 33.89 -8.69
CA PHE A 12 -8.32 32.94 -9.13
C PHE A 12 -8.88 31.64 -9.71
N SER A 13 -10.18 31.41 -9.62
CA SER A 13 -10.82 30.19 -10.13
C SER A 13 -10.98 30.25 -11.66
N PRO A 14 -11.15 29.12 -12.36
CA PRO A 14 -11.36 29.11 -13.81
C PRO A 14 -12.56 29.98 -14.25
N PRO A 15 -12.51 30.64 -15.43
CA PRO A 15 -13.59 31.53 -15.90
C PRO A 15 -14.98 30.89 -15.90
N ASP A 16 -15.05 29.61 -16.30
CA ASP A 16 -16.31 28.85 -16.36
C ASP A 16 -16.94 28.68 -14.97
N TYR A 17 -16.11 28.48 -13.93
CA TYR A 17 -16.55 28.38 -12.55
C TYR A 17 -16.99 29.74 -12.01
N GLN A 18 -16.26 30.82 -12.33
CA GLN A 18 -16.68 32.18 -11.97
C GLN A 18 -18.06 32.51 -12.55
N ALA A 19 -18.29 32.14 -13.82
CA ALA A 19 -19.55 32.34 -14.50
C ALA A 19 -20.68 31.49 -13.90
N ALA A 20 -20.41 30.24 -13.53
CA ALA A 20 -21.38 29.36 -12.85
C ALA A 20 -21.79 29.91 -11.47
N VAL A 21 -20.85 30.46 -10.70
CA VAL A 21 -21.14 31.12 -9.41
C VAL A 21 -21.98 32.37 -9.63
N ALA A 22 -21.69 33.18 -10.65
CA ALA A 22 -22.48 34.37 -10.99
C ALA A 22 -23.91 34.05 -11.42
N ARG A 23 -24.12 32.91 -12.10
CA ARG A 23 -25.46 32.40 -12.47
C ARG A 23 -26.20 31.69 -11.34
N GLY A 24 -25.56 31.48 -10.19
CA GLY A 24 -26.13 30.73 -9.06
C GLY A 24 -26.16 29.22 -9.28
N GLU A 25 -25.47 28.72 -10.30
CA GLU A 25 -25.35 27.29 -10.63
C GLU A 25 -24.27 26.59 -9.78
N ALA A 26 -23.35 27.36 -9.19
CA ALA A 26 -22.30 26.88 -8.30
C ALA A 26 -22.21 27.75 -7.04
N ALA A 27 -21.89 27.11 -5.91
CA ALA A 27 -21.70 27.83 -4.65
C ALA A 27 -20.35 28.56 -4.62
N LEU A 28 -20.31 29.73 -3.97
CA LEU A 28 -19.06 30.44 -3.68
C LEU A 28 -18.16 29.55 -2.79
N PRO A 29 -16.84 29.46 -3.05
CA PRO A 29 -15.94 28.76 -2.16
C PRO A 29 -15.99 29.37 -0.76
N ILE A 30 -16.14 28.54 0.27
CA ILE A 30 -16.11 28.97 1.66
C ILE A 30 -14.78 28.51 2.24
N ILE A 31 -13.81 29.42 2.29
CA ILE A 31 -12.50 29.19 2.89
C ILE A 31 -12.32 30.16 4.04
N THR A 32 -11.95 29.61 5.18
CA THR A 32 -11.70 30.36 6.40
C THR A 32 -10.20 30.58 6.59
N PRO A 33 -9.79 31.61 7.36
CA PRO A 33 -8.39 31.76 7.76
C PRO A 33 -7.80 30.51 8.45
N THR A 34 -8.65 29.74 9.13
CA THR A 34 -8.27 28.48 9.78
C THR A 34 -7.86 27.42 8.75
N ASP A 35 -8.56 27.33 7.62
CA ASP A 35 -8.24 26.39 6.54
C ASP A 35 -6.87 26.69 5.93
N LEU A 36 -6.55 27.97 5.74
CA LEU A 36 -5.23 28.41 5.29
C LEU A 36 -4.14 28.04 6.30
N ARG A 37 -4.39 28.27 7.60
CA ARG A 37 -3.47 27.88 8.68
C ARG A 37 -3.22 26.37 8.69
N HIS A 38 -4.26 25.56 8.52
CA HIS A 38 -4.14 24.11 8.44
C HIS A 38 -3.39 23.66 7.18
N ASN A 39 -3.65 24.29 6.03
CA ASN A 39 -2.93 24.00 4.79
C ASN A 39 -1.43 24.28 4.91
N VAL A 40 -1.04 25.40 5.51
CA VAL A 40 0.37 25.73 5.77
C VAL A 40 1.00 24.70 6.71
N GLY A 41 0.34 24.39 7.84
CA GLY A 41 0.84 23.40 8.79
C GLY A 41 1.02 22.01 8.18
N HIS A 42 0.06 21.56 7.37
CA HIS A 42 0.15 20.28 6.68
C HIS A 42 1.21 20.30 5.57
N SER A 43 1.35 21.39 4.81
CA SER A 43 2.38 21.50 3.77
C SER A 43 3.80 21.44 4.35
N LEU A 44 4.05 22.09 5.49
CA LEU A 44 5.32 21.99 6.20
C LEU A 44 5.58 20.56 6.69
N ALA A 45 4.56 19.89 7.22
CA ALA A 45 4.67 18.50 7.61
C ALA A 45 4.97 17.56 6.43
N MET A 46 4.38 17.82 5.26
CA MET A 46 4.68 17.09 4.02
C MET A 46 6.11 17.29 3.54
N GLN A 47 6.72 18.43 3.84
CA GLN A 47 8.13 18.74 3.55
C GLN A 47 9.11 18.16 4.58
N GLY A 48 8.62 17.47 5.62
CA GLY A 48 9.45 16.85 6.65
C GLY A 48 9.96 17.81 7.73
N VAL A 49 9.34 19.00 7.86
CA VAL A 49 9.68 19.99 8.90
C VAL A 49 9.31 19.46 10.29
N SER A 50 10.11 19.77 11.31
CA SER A 50 9.90 19.29 12.68
C SER A 50 8.66 19.89 13.36
N ALA A 51 8.15 19.24 14.41
CA ALA A 51 6.99 19.73 15.15
C ALA A 51 7.27 21.08 15.83
N GLU A 52 8.51 21.26 16.29
CA GLU A 52 9.04 22.47 16.92
C GLU A 52 9.03 23.66 15.94
N GLU A 53 9.54 23.44 14.72
CA GLU A 53 9.57 24.46 13.67
C GLU A 53 8.16 24.80 13.16
N ILE A 54 7.30 23.78 12.95
CA ILE A 54 5.90 24.01 12.56
C ILE A 54 5.17 24.81 13.64
N ALA A 55 5.34 24.46 14.91
CA ALA A 55 4.76 25.19 16.02
C ALA A 55 5.27 26.64 16.06
N HIS A 56 6.57 26.85 15.84
CA HIS A 56 7.16 28.18 15.80
C HIS A 56 6.59 29.03 14.65
N ILE A 57 6.56 28.50 13.42
CA ILE A 57 6.04 29.20 12.24
C ILE A 57 4.56 29.58 12.41
N LEU A 58 3.76 28.69 12.99
CA LEU A 58 2.34 28.94 13.22
C LEU A 58 2.07 29.76 14.50
N GLY A 59 3.08 30.02 15.33
CA GLY A 59 2.92 30.72 16.60
C GLY A 59 2.13 29.91 17.65
N HIS A 60 2.32 28.59 17.67
CA HIS A 60 1.78 27.72 18.72
C HIS A 60 2.69 27.71 19.95
N THR A 61 2.09 27.76 21.13
CA THR A 61 2.79 27.61 22.43
C THR A 61 3.01 26.14 22.81
N SER A 62 2.36 25.21 22.11
CA SER A 62 2.41 23.78 22.35
C SER A 62 2.63 23.02 21.05
N LEU A 63 3.41 21.94 21.13
CA LEU A 63 3.68 21.05 19.99
C LEU A 63 2.48 20.15 19.63
N THR A 64 1.44 20.10 20.46
CA THR A 64 0.31 19.18 20.27
C THR A 64 -0.36 19.36 18.92
N VAL A 65 -0.65 20.60 18.51
CA VAL A 65 -1.30 20.89 17.22
C VAL A 65 -0.35 20.60 16.05
N ALA A 66 0.93 20.96 16.17
CA ALA A 66 1.94 20.69 15.16
C ALA A 66 2.10 19.19 14.88
N LYS A 67 2.07 18.36 15.93
CA LYS A 67 2.09 16.89 15.81
C LYS A 67 0.93 16.37 14.96
N TYR A 68 -0.28 16.92 15.10
CA TYR A 68 -1.41 16.46 14.30
C TYR A 68 -1.23 16.70 12.79
N TYR A 69 -0.54 17.77 12.38
CA TYR A 69 -0.20 17.97 10.96
C TYR A 69 0.71 16.86 10.42
N ILE A 70 1.73 16.48 11.21
CA ILE A 70 2.68 15.40 10.88
C ILE A 70 1.97 14.04 10.86
N LEU A 71 1.08 13.79 11.82
CA LEU A 71 0.30 12.56 11.88
C LEU A 71 -0.63 12.39 10.68
N ALA A 72 -1.10 13.50 10.10
CA ALA A 72 -1.99 13.52 8.94
C ALA A 72 -1.24 13.33 7.59
N THR A 73 0.09 13.34 7.57
CA THR A 73 0.90 13.17 6.35
C THR A 73 0.72 11.76 5.76
N PRO A 74 0.25 11.62 4.49
CA PRO A 74 0.09 10.32 3.83
C PRO A 74 1.37 9.48 3.77
N ALA A 75 2.54 10.12 3.64
CA ALA A 75 3.83 9.42 3.69
C ALA A 75 4.07 8.75 5.05
N LEU A 76 3.73 9.40 6.16
CA LEU A 76 3.76 8.77 7.49
C LEU A 76 2.70 7.69 7.64
N ALA A 77 1.52 7.86 7.04
CA ALA A 77 0.50 6.81 7.02
C ALA A 77 1.01 5.56 6.26
N LEU A 78 1.72 5.74 5.15
CA LEU A 78 2.35 4.65 4.39
C LEU A 78 3.49 3.98 5.18
N ILE A 79 4.36 4.76 5.82
CA ILE A 79 5.42 4.24 6.69
C ILE A 79 4.81 3.45 7.86
N ARG A 80 3.72 3.95 8.46
CA ARG A 80 2.98 3.23 9.51
C ARG A 80 2.31 1.99 8.98
N ALA A 81 1.70 2.02 7.80
CA ALA A 81 1.15 0.84 7.17
C ALA A 81 2.23 -0.22 6.91
N LYS A 82 3.43 0.21 6.46
CA LYS A 82 4.61 -0.65 6.29
C LYS A 82 5.12 -1.21 7.63
N ALA A 83 5.17 -0.40 8.67
CA ALA A 83 5.56 -0.80 10.03
C ALA A 83 4.49 -1.67 10.74
N LEU A 84 3.22 -1.48 10.42
CA LEU A 84 2.15 -2.41 10.80
C LEU A 84 2.28 -3.69 9.98
N GLY A 85 2.72 -3.61 8.73
CA GLY A 85 3.06 -4.74 7.89
C GLY A 85 4.14 -5.65 8.48
N THR A 86 5.00 -5.17 9.39
CA THR A 86 5.94 -6.03 10.14
C THR A 86 5.36 -6.60 11.43
N ASN A 87 4.20 -6.12 11.88
CA ASN A 87 3.52 -6.64 13.06
C ASN A 87 2.86 -8.00 12.74
N PRO A 88 3.20 -9.08 13.46
CA PRO A 88 2.68 -10.43 13.16
C PRO A 88 1.17 -10.58 13.37
N VAL A 89 0.55 -9.75 14.21
CA VAL A 89 -0.92 -9.72 14.38
C VAL A 89 -1.58 -9.11 13.15
N TRP A 90 -1.05 -7.99 12.67
CA TRP A 90 -1.56 -7.33 11.46
C TRP A 90 -1.31 -8.16 10.21
N GLN A 91 -0.12 -8.77 10.09
CA GLN A 91 0.18 -9.74 9.02
C GLN A 91 -0.83 -10.88 8.99
N ASN A 92 -1.23 -11.41 10.15
CA ASN A 92 -2.26 -12.45 10.24
C ASN A 92 -3.67 -11.95 9.86
N MET A 93 -4.03 -10.71 10.24
CA MET A 93 -5.32 -10.12 9.83
C MET A 93 -5.41 -9.91 8.32
N VAL A 94 -4.36 -9.33 7.72
CA VAL A 94 -4.28 -9.11 6.27
C VAL A 94 -4.17 -10.43 5.51
N ALA A 95 -3.39 -11.38 6.02
CA ALA A 95 -3.26 -12.73 5.48
C ALA A 95 -4.60 -13.46 5.28
N MET A 96 -5.51 -13.35 6.27
CA MET A 96 -6.85 -13.95 6.19
C MET A 96 -7.76 -13.24 5.18
N MET A 97 -7.45 -11.98 4.81
CA MET A 97 -8.18 -11.23 3.79
C MET A 97 -7.65 -11.47 2.37
N LEU A 98 -6.36 -11.77 2.21
CA LEU A 98 -5.70 -11.82 0.89
C LEU A 98 -5.65 -13.22 0.26
N THR A 99 -5.54 -14.29 1.06
CA THR A 99 -5.49 -15.67 0.57
C THR A 99 -6.33 -16.59 1.43
N GLY A 100 -6.67 -17.77 0.92
CA GLY A 100 -7.42 -18.75 1.69
C GLY A 100 -6.63 -19.46 2.78
N GLU A 101 -7.25 -20.50 3.33
CA GLU A 101 -6.62 -21.31 4.36
C GLU A 101 -5.33 -21.98 3.87
N LEU A 102 -4.37 -22.12 4.79
CA LEU A 102 -3.20 -22.94 4.55
C LEU A 102 -3.63 -24.41 4.50
N THR A 103 -3.10 -25.17 3.56
CA THR A 103 -3.33 -26.62 3.46
C THR A 103 -2.02 -27.36 3.26
N SER A 104 -2.00 -28.68 3.41
CA SER A 104 -0.83 -29.47 3.01
C SER A 104 -0.97 -29.88 1.56
N SER A 105 0.13 -29.91 0.83
CA SER A 105 0.15 -30.37 -0.56
C SER A 105 -0.45 -31.78 -0.71
N THR A 106 -0.29 -32.65 0.29
CA THR A 106 -0.82 -34.03 0.30
C THR A 106 -2.34 -34.10 0.41
N LYS A 107 -2.98 -33.08 1.00
CA LYS A 107 -4.43 -33.02 1.18
C LYS A 107 -5.14 -32.35 0.01
N TRP A 108 -4.39 -31.70 -0.87
CA TRP A 108 -4.95 -30.96 -1.99
C TRP A 108 -5.24 -31.87 -3.18
N GLN A 109 -6.51 -31.87 -3.62
CA GLN A 109 -6.98 -32.67 -4.75
C GLN A 109 -7.35 -31.83 -5.99
N GLY A 110 -7.34 -30.49 -5.87
CA GLY A 110 -7.65 -29.58 -6.97
C GLY A 110 -6.45 -29.23 -7.85
N GLN A 111 -6.63 -28.23 -8.71
CA GLN A 111 -5.54 -27.69 -9.54
C GLN A 111 -4.41 -27.14 -8.65
N ARG A 112 -3.18 -27.54 -8.96
CA ARG A 112 -1.97 -26.99 -8.33
C ARG A 112 -1.51 -25.78 -9.13
N VAL A 113 -1.04 -24.78 -8.42
CA VAL A 113 -0.45 -23.58 -9.02
C VAL A 113 0.95 -23.92 -9.50
N VAL A 114 1.24 -23.58 -10.75
CA VAL A 114 2.55 -23.73 -11.37
C VAL A 114 2.83 -22.51 -12.24
N GLY A 115 4.05 -21.99 -12.20
CA GLY A 115 4.42 -20.84 -13.02
C GLY A 115 5.90 -20.50 -12.94
N ILE A 116 6.34 -19.60 -13.81
CA ILE A 116 7.74 -19.18 -13.90
C ILE A 116 7.86 -17.74 -13.43
N ILE A 117 8.85 -17.47 -12.57
CA ILE A 117 9.26 -16.12 -12.18
C ILE A 117 10.73 -15.99 -12.51
N GLY A 118 11.09 -14.97 -13.29
CA GLY A 118 12.41 -14.87 -13.92
C GLY A 118 12.78 -16.14 -14.69
N ASP A 119 13.82 -16.82 -14.23
CA ASP A 119 14.41 -18.05 -14.79
C ASP A 119 14.06 -19.32 -13.99
N GLN A 120 13.17 -19.24 -13.00
CA GLN A 120 12.83 -20.35 -12.11
C GLN A 120 11.39 -20.82 -12.26
N LEU A 121 11.21 -22.14 -12.39
CA LEU A 121 9.91 -22.81 -12.31
C LEU A 121 9.53 -23.02 -10.85
N HIS A 122 8.38 -22.51 -10.46
CA HIS A 122 7.79 -22.69 -9.14
C HIS A 122 6.56 -23.59 -9.26
N ASP A 123 6.62 -24.76 -8.64
CA ASP A 123 5.52 -25.71 -8.53
C ASP A 123 5.32 -26.14 -7.07
N GLY A 124 4.20 -26.77 -6.76
CA GLY A 124 3.95 -27.30 -5.41
C GLY A 124 3.85 -26.22 -4.32
N ILE A 125 3.71 -24.95 -4.67
CA ILE A 125 3.59 -23.85 -3.71
C ILE A 125 2.17 -23.70 -3.16
N GLY A 126 1.16 -24.19 -3.89
CA GLY A 126 -0.23 -24.06 -3.46
C GLY A 126 -1.23 -24.60 -4.46
N GLY A 127 -2.49 -24.50 -4.07
CA GLY A 127 -3.64 -24.92 -4.86
C GLY A 127 -4.55 -23.74 -5.23
N CYS A 128 -5.33 -23.89 -6.30
CA CYS A 128 -6.35 -22.94 -6.71
C CYS A 128 -7.75 -23.54 -6.51
N SER A 129 -8.59 -22.92 -5.67
CA SER A 129 -9.98 -23.35 -5.45
C SER A 129 -10.97 -22.66 -6.39
N ARG A 130 -10.54 -22.19 -7.56
CA ARG A 130 -11.44 -21.61 -8.56
C ARG A 130 -12.15 -22.74 -9.29
N ASP A 131 -13.48 -22.71 -9.29
CA ASP A 131 -14.28 -23.78 -9.87
C ASP A 131 -14.45 -23.68 -11.40
N ASN A 132 -14.29 -22.48 -11.98
CA ASN A 132 -14.64 -22.20 -13.38
C ASN A 132 -13.52 -21.49 -14.16
N GLY A 133 -12.92 -22.21 -15.11
CA GLY A 133 -12.07 -21.67 -16.20
C GLY A 133 -10.58 -21.49 -15.87
N ASP A 134 -9.79 -21.34 -16.93
CA ASP A 134 -8.35 -21.03 -16.83
C ASP A 134 -8.12 -19.71 -16.07
N CYS A 135 -7.04 -19.64 -15.31
CA CYS A 135 -6.68 -18.42 -14.59
C CYS A 135 -6.33 -17.31 -15.61
N PRO A 136 -7.00 -16.14 -15.58
CA PRO A 136 -6.67 -15.05 -16.49
C PRO A 136 -5.45 -14.24 -16.04
N PHE A 137 -4.86 -14.60 -14.89
CA PHE A 137 -3.76 -13.87 -14.25
C PHE A 137 -2.46 -14.66 -14.33
N SER A 138 -1.34 -13.98 -14.13
CA SER A 138 -0.03 -14.61 -14.02
C SER A 138 0.01 -15.49 -12.77
N GLU A 139 -0.12 -16.81 -12.97
CA GLU A 139 0.00 -17.81 -11.92
C GLU A 139 1.34 -17.69 -11.18
N VAL A 140 1.39 -18.17 -9.94
CA VAL A 140 2.45 -17.91 -8.94
C VAL A 140 2.45 -16.45 -8.50
N ARG A 141 2.69 -15.48 -9.40
CA ARG A 141 2.83 -14.06 -9.05
C ARG A 141 1.56 -13.50 -8.42
N CYS A 142 0.42 -13.63 -9.10
CA CYS A 142 -0.85 -13.08 -8.64
C CYS A 142 -1.54 -13.95 -7.59
N CYS A 143 -1.04 -15.15 -7.31
CA CYS A 143 -1.69 -16.09 -6.40
C CYS A 143 -1.63 -15.61 -4.94
N TYR A 144 -0.56 -14.94 -4.52
CA TYR A 144 -0.37 -14.50 -3.14
C TYR A 144 -1.29 -13.35 -2.70
N GLY A 145 -1.95 -12.67 -3.64
CA GLY A 145 -3.03 -11.72 -3.39
C GLY A 145 -4.42 -12.24 -3.79
N CYS A 146 -4.55 -13.53 -4.12
CA CYS A 146 -5.79 -14.10 -4.66
C CYS A 146 -6.58 -14.89 -3.60
N LEU A 147 -7.87 -14.56 -3.46
CA LEU A 147 -8.82 -15.22 -2.56
C LEU A 147 -9.00 -16.73 -2.82
N TYR A 148 -8.75 -17.19 -4.04
CA TYR A 148 -8.86 -18.61 -4.42
C TYR A 148 -7.58 -19.39 -4.15
N TYR A 149 -6.48 -18.72 -3.83
CA TYR A 149 -5.22 -19.39 -3.55
C TYR A 149 -5.26 -20.06 -2.17
N ARG A 150 -4.73 -21.28 -2.11
CA ARG A 150 -4.57 -22.10 -0.90
C ARG A 150 -3.09 -22.45 -0.77
N PRO A 151 -2.30 -21.65 -0.02
CA PRO A 151 -0.88 -21.89 0.09
C PRO A 151 -0.58 -23.22 0.78
N PHE A 152 0.41 -23.95 0.28
CA PHE A 152 0.83 -25.21 0.88
C PHE A 152 1.81 -24.97 2.01
N THR A 153 1.54 -25.56 3.17
CA THR A 153 2.42 -25.45 4.36
C THR A 153 3.83 -26.01 4.14
N ASP A 154 3.97 -26.88 3.15
CA ASP A 154 5.17 -27.57 2.71
C ASP A 154 5.69 -27.05 1.35
N GLY A 155 5.12 -25.97 0.82
CA GLY A 155 5.58 -25.33 -0.41
C GLY A 155 6.80 -24.43 -0.18
N ASP A 156 7.71 -24.37 -1.16
CA ASP A 156 8.90 -23.49 -1.10
C ASP A 156 8.56 -22.04 -1.46
N HIS A 157 7.85 -21.38 -0.56
CA HIS A 157 7.51 -19.97 -0.71
C HIS A 157 8.73 -19.04 -0.63
N GLN A 158 9.84 -19.53 -0.05
CA GLN A 158 11.06 -18.76 0.09
C GLN A 158 11.77 -18.60 -1.25
N ALA A 159 11.82 -19.67 -2.07
CA ALA A 159 12.31 -19.60 -3.45
C ALA A 159 11.50 -18.63 -4.32
N VAL A 160 10.18 -18.59 -4.15
CA VAL A 160 9.31 -17.61 -4.83
C VAL A 160 9.68 -16.18 -4.42
N LEU A 161 9.85 -15.92 -3.11
CA LEU A 161 10.24 -14.61 -2.61
C LEU A 161 11.58 -14.15 -3.21
N GLU A 162 12.57 -15.03 -3.22
CA GLU A 162 13.89 -14.75 -3.78
C GLU A 162 13.84 -14.42 -5.28
N SER A 163 13.02 -15.15 -6.05
CA SER A 163 12.79 -14.87 -7.46
C SER A 163 12.14 -13.49 -7.68
N VAL A 164 11.14 -13.12 -6.87
CA VAL A 164 10.48 -11.82 -6.97
C VAL A 164 11.40 -10.67 -6.52
N VAL A 165 12.25 -10.89 -5.51
CA VAL A 165 13.26 -9.91 -5.07
C VAL A 165 14.27 -9.63 -6.19
N LYS A 166 14.79 -10.68 -6.84
CA LYS A 166 15.68 -10.55 -7.99
C LYS A 166 15.06 -9.70 -9.11
N GLU A 167 13.80 -9.96 -9.47
CA GLU A 167 13.11 -9.15 -10.49
C GLU A 167 12.92 -7.69 -10.08
N VAL A 168 12.70 -7.41 -8.78
CA VAL A 168 12.61 -6.02 -8.30
C VAL A 168 13.94 -5.30 -8.43
N ASP A 169 15.04 -5.95 -8.05
CA ASP A 169 16.37 -5.39 -8.19
C ASP A 169 16.72 -5.12 -9.66
N GLU A 170 16.35 -6.03 -10.56
CA GLU A 170 16.48 -5.85 -12.02
C GLU A 170 15.64 -4.67 -12.53
N LEU A 171 14.38 -4.55 -12.08
CA LEU A 171 13.50 -3.44 -12.45
C LEU A 171 14.03 -2.09 -11.95
N ILE A 172 14.58 -2.03 -10.75
CA ILE A 172 15.23 -0.82 -10.20
C ILE A 172 16.44 -0.46 -11.06
N SER A 173 17.32 -1.43 -11.35
CA SER A 173 18.50 -1.22 -12.19
C SER A 173 18.15 -0.66 -13.57
N ILE A 174 17.13 -1.22 -14.22
CA ILE A 174 16.63 -0.73 -15.51
C ILE A 174 16.08 0.69 -15.37
N SER A 175 15.27 0.95 -14.35
CA SER A 175 14.63 2.25 -14.11
C SER A 175 15.66 3.36 -13.89
N ASP A 176 16.71 3.07 -13.14
CA ASP A 176 17.85 3.97 -12.92
C ASP A 176 18.62 4.21 -14.22
N SER A 177 18.85 3.18 -15.03
CA SER A 177 19.58 3.30 -16.30
C SER A 177 18.90 4.22 -17.33
N VAL A 178 17.57 4.33 -17.27
CA VAL A 178 16.77 5.19 -18.16
C VAL A 178 16.36 6.51 -17.50
N GLY A 179 16.80 6.77 -16.26
CA GLY A 179 16.48 7.98 -15.51
C GLY A 179 15.01 8.10 -15.10
N ASN A 180 14.25 6.99 -15.05
CA ASN A 180 12.85 6.98 -14.66
C ASN A 180 12.67 6.46 -13.23
N ALA A 181 12.80 7.35 -12.25
CA ALA A 181 12.65 7.01 -10.83
C ALA A 181 11.22 6.59 -10.40
N ARG A 182 10.22 6.65 -11.30
CA ARG A 182 8.81 6.35 -10.99
C ARG A 182 8.27 5.21 -11.86
N ASN A 183 8.95 4.07 -11.84
CA ASN A 183 8.44 2.87 -12.49
C ASN A 183 7.33 2.21 -11.64
N PRO A 184 6.07 2.18 -12.11
CA PRO A 184 4.96 1.62 -11.34
C PRO A 184 5.11 0.11 -11.07
N LEU A 185 5.86 -0.62 -11.90
CA LEU A 185 6.07 -2.06 -11.70
C LEU A 185 6.84 -2.35 -10.40
N ILE A 186 7.75 -1.47 -9.98
CA ILE A 186 8.47 -1.63 -8.71
C ILE A 186 7.47 -1.76 -7.55
N SER A 187 6.50 -0.84 -7.47
CA SER A 187 5.50 -0.85 -6.40
C SER A 187 4.58 -2.09 -6.41
N ILE A 188 4.26 -2.60 -7.60
CA ILE A 188 3.43 -3.81 -7.75
C ILE A 188 4.20 -5.04 -7.26
N HIS A 189 5.48 -5.15 -7.61
CA HIS A 189 6.32 -6.26 -7.19
C HIS A 189 6.66 -6.16 -5.69
N GLU A 190 6.91 -4.97 -5.14
CA GLU A 190 7.06 -4.77 -3.69
C GLU A 190 5.81 -5.21 -2.91
N THR A 191 4.62 -4.93 -3.45
CA THR A 191 3.36 -5.43 -2.87
C THR A 191 3.32 -6.96 -2.90
N THR A 192 3.70 -7.56 -4.03
CA THR A 192 3.78 -9.03 -4.17
C THR A 192 4.77 -9.64 -3.17
N GLN A 193 5.93 -9.02 -2.94
CA GLN A 193 6.89 -9.48 -1.92
C GLN A 193 6.25 -9.49 -0.52
N PHE A 194 5.51 -8.44 -0.17
CA PHE A 194 4.82 -8.36 1.11
C PHE A 194 3.78 -9.48 1.28
N GLU A 195 3.02 -9.78 0.23
CA GLU A 195 2.04 -10.87 0.23
C GLU A 195 2.70 -12.25 0.41
N ILE A 196 3.85 -12.48 -0.24
CA ILE A 196 4.62 -13.73 -0.08
C ILE A 196 5.18 -13.85 1.33
N GLN A 197 5.78 -12.78 1.86
CA GLN A 197 6.30 -12.74 3.24
C GLN A 197 5.19 -13.03 4.26
N SER A 198 3.99 -12.52 4.04
CA SER A 198 2.82 -12.81 4.88
C SER A 198 2.50 -14.31 4.89
N VAL A 199 2.50 -14.98 3.73
CA VAL A 199 2.29 -16.44 3.66
C VAL A 199 3.38 -17.22 4.40
N ILE A 200 4.65 -16.86 4.20
CA ILE A 200 5.79 -17.49 4.90
C ILE A 200 5.61 -17.38 6.42
N ALA A 201 5.25 -16.20 6.92
CA ALA A 201 5.03 -15.98 8.35
C ALA A 201 3.91 -16.88 8.91
N ARG A 202 2.80 -17.05 8.17
CA ARG A 202 1.71 -17.94 8.59
C ARG A 202 2.13 -19.41 8.61
N CYS A 203 2.89 -19.85 7.61
CA CYS A 203 3.39 -21.23 7.55
C CYS A 203 4.26 -21.53 8.77
N ARG A 204 5.18 -20.63 9.13
CA ARG A 204 6.00 -20.72 10.34
C ARG A 204 5.16 -20.77 11.62
N PHE A 205 4.22 -19.83 11.77
CA PHE A 205 3.35 -19.78 12.95
C PHE A 205 2.50 -21.04 13.14
N ARG A 206 2.04 -21.65 12.03
CA ARG A 206 1.30 -22.93 12.08
C ARG A 206 2.20 -24.10 12.49
N GLN A 207 3.44 -24.12 12.03
CA GLN A 207 4.44 -25.13 12.44
C GLN A 207 4.74 -25.02 13.94
N GLU A 208 4.92 -23.81 14.47
CA GLU A 208 5.15 -23.56 15.91
C GLU A 208 3.97 -24.02 16.78
N LYS A 209 2.73 -23.70 16.38
CA LYS A 209 1.53 -24.16 17.10
C LYS A 209 1.26 -25.66 16.94
N GLY A 210 1.67 -26.27 15.83
CA GLY A 210 1.57 -27.71 15.59
C GLY A 210 2.62 -28.54 16.32
N GLY A 211 3.70 -27.89 16.80
CA GLY A 211 4.79 -28.51 17.56
C GLY A 211 4.60 -28.56 19.08
N VAL A 212 3.50 -28.02 19.62
CA VAL A 212 3.12 -28.22 21.03
C VAL A 212 2.26 -29.49 21.10
N ARG A 213 2.93 -30.63 21.22
CA ARG A 213 2.35 -31.90 21.67
C ARG A 213 3.32 -32.58 22.63
#